data_AF-A0A370I3M0-F1
#
_entry.id   AF-A0A370I3M0-F1
#
_cell.length_a   1.000
_cell.length_b   1.000
_cell.length_c   1.000
_cell.angle_alpha   90.00
_cell.angle_beta   90.00
_cell.angle_gamma   90.00
#
_symmetry.space_group_name_H-M   'P 1'
#
loop_
_entity.id
_entity.type
_entity.pdbx_description
1 polymer ?
#
loop_
_entity_poly.entity_id
_entity_poly.type
_entity_poly.pdbx_seq_one_letter_code
_entity_poly.pdbx_strand_id
1 'polypeptide(L)'
;MRDRINVEFHDMHSTGKQLAGWHSESSHLFESGHTDIEDATSGGWVGDSRIAMEAALRKMRDSAATLTGRLDDHSTKFHGAFPTYHGGDRESGGEIGRIGSHGPRLTNL
;
A
#
# COMPACT_ATOMS: atom_id res chain seq x y z
N MET A 1 5.84 -30.69 -4.70
CA MET A 1 4.78 -29.67 -4.50
C MET A 1 5.42 -28.32 -4.75
N ARG A 2 5.18 -27.71 -5.91
CA ARG A 2 5.34 -26.26 -6.05
C ARG A 2 3.98 -25.71 -5.66
N ASP A 3 3.86 -25.22 -4.43
CA ASP A 3 2.73 -24.37 -4.08
C ASP A 3 2.79 -23.20 -5.06
N ARG A 4 1.92 -23.26 -6.07
CA ARG A 4 1.72 -22.13 -6.97
C ARG A 4 1.11 -21.06 -6.09
N ILE A 5 1.95 -20.10 -5.70
CA ILE A 5 1.50 -18.84 -5.15
C ILE A 5 0.73 -18.18 -6.30
N ASN A 6 -0.53 -18.56 -6.45
CA ASN A 6 -1.49 -17.86 -7.27
C ASN A 6 -1.78 -16.57 -6.49
N VAL A 7 -0.86 -15.61 -6.56
CA VAL A 7 -1.16 -14.25 -6.13
C VAL A 7 -2.27 -13.80 -7.06
N GLU A 8 -3.51 -13.79 -6.58
CA GLU A 8 -4.62 -13.29 -7.37
C GLU A 8 -4.34 -11.82 -7.67
N PHE A 9 -3.89 -11.54 -8.89
CA PHE A 9 -3.53 -10.21 -9.37
C PHE A 9 -4.61 -9.18 -9.12
N HIS A 10 -5.86 -9.64 -9.16
CA HIS A 10 -7.02 -8.85 -8.85
C HIS A 10 -7.00 -8.34 -7.40
N ASP A 11 -6.66 -9.20 -6.45
CA ASP A 11 -6.52 -8.87 -5.03
C ASP A 11 -5.37 -7.90 -4.81
N MET A 12 -4.25 -8.06 -5.51
CA MET A 12 -3.10 -7.18 -5.37
C MET A 12 -3.40 -5.74 -5.85
N HIS A 13 -4.07 -5.60 -7.00
CA HIS A 13 -4.48 -4.29 -7.53
C HIS A 13 -5.61 -3.66 -6.70
N SER A 14 -6.57 -4.45 -6.23
CA SER A 14 -7.63 -4.00 -5.32
C SER A 14 -7.04 -3.50 -4.00
N THR A 15 -6.11 -4.26 -3.41
CA THR A 15 -5.43 -3.90 -2.16
C THR A 15 -4.58 -2.65 -2.31
N GLY A 16 -3.84 -2.50 -3.42
CA GLY A 16 -3.07 -1.28 -3.70
C GLY A 16 -3.97 -0.02 -3.77
N LYS A 17 -5.13 -0.12 -4.42
CA LYS A 17 -6.11 0.97 -4.45
C LYS A 17 -6.71 1.28 -3.07
N GLN A 18 -7.01 0.26 -2.28
CA GLN A 18 -7.51 0.45 -0.91
C GLN A 18 -6.46 1.13 -0.03
N LEU A 19 -5.19 0.74 -0.12
CA LEU A 19 -4.09 1.39 0.60
C LEU A 19 -3.92 2.87 0.21
N ALA A 20 -4.01 3.19 -1.09
CA ALA A 20 -4.00 4.58 -1.55
C ALA A 20 -5.20 5.38 -1.01
N GLY A 21 -6.38 4.76 -0.97
CA GLY A 21 -7.58 5.35 -0.36
C GLY A 21 -7.39 5.65 1.12
N TRP A 22 -6.93 4.66 1.90
CA TRP A 22 -6.63 4.84 3.33
C TRP A 22 -5.53 5.87 3.58
N HIS A 23 -4.52 5.94 2.72
CA HIS A 23 -3.50 6.99 2.79
C HIS A 23 -4.11 8.39 2.67
N SER A 24 -4.95 8.60 1.65
CA SER A 24 -5.62 9.88 1.41
C SER A 24 -6.57 10.25 2.56
N GLU A 25 -7.38 9.30 3.01
CA GLU A 25 -8.35 9.51 4.09
C GLU A 25 -7.65 9.80 5.42
N SER A 26 -6.61 9.03 5.75
CA SER A 26 -5.84 9.24 6.98
C SER A 26 -5.13 10.59 6.97
N SER A 27 -4.54 10.98 5.85
CA SER A 27 -3.88 12.29 5.71
C SER A 27 -4.86 13.44 5.98
N HIS A 28 -6.04 13.38 5.36
CA HIS A 28 -7.08 14.39 5.56
C HIS A 28 -7.60 14.44 7.01
N LEU A 29 -7.84 13.27 7.63
CA LEU A 29 -8.27 13.18 9.03
C LEU A 29 -7.23 13.75 10.00
N PHE A 30 -5.95 13.43 9.79
CA PHE A 30 -4.87 13.97 10.61
C PHE A 30 -4.74 15.47 10.44
N GLU A 31 -4.78 15.98 9.21
CA GLU A 31 -4.70 17.42 8.95
C GLU A 31 -5.84 18.17 9.61
N SER A 32 -7.09 17.72 9.43
CA SER A 32 -8.26 18.29 10.10
C SER A 32 -8.13 18.27 11.62
N GLY A 33 -7.75 17.12 12.22
CA GLY A 33 -7.61 17.00 13.67
C GLY A 33 -6.47 17.85 14.24
N HIS A 34 -5.38 18.03 13.49
CA HIS A 34 -4.30 18.93 13.89
C HIS A 34 -4.76 20.40 13.89
N THR A 35 -5.52 20.82 12.87
CA THR A 35 -6.09 22.16 12.80
C THR A 35 -7.05 22.43 13.96
N ASP A 36 -7.97 21.50 14.26
CA ASP A 36 -8.89 21.64 15.39
C ASP A 36 -8.15 21.82 16.73
N ILE A 37 -7.03 21.10 16.92
CA ILE A 37 -6.18 21.24 18.12
C ILE A 37 -5.46 22.59 18.12
N GLU A 38 -4.93 23.06 16.99
CA GLU A 38 -4.31 24.39 16.91
C GLU A 38 -5.30 25.50 17.23
N ASP A 39 -6.50 25.42 16.67
CA ASP A 39 -7.57 26.39 16.91
C ASP A 39 -7.95 26.40 18.39
N ALA A 40 -8.15 25.23 19.00
CA ALA A 40 -8.42 25.11 20.44
C ALA A 40 -7.27 25.65 21.31
N THR A 41 -6.02 25.39 20.91
CA THR A 41 -4.81 25.86 21.61
C THR A 41 -4.69 27.39 21.54
N SER A 42 -5.01 27.97 20.39
CA SER A 42 -4.96 29.42 20.16
C SER A 42 -6.03 30.19 20.94
N GLY A 43 -7.15 29.53 21.29
CA GLY A 43 -8.31 30.15 21.93
C GLY A 43 -8.29 30.21 23.45
N GLY A 44 -7.37 29.53 24.15
CA GLY A 44 -7.46 29.51 25.62
C GLY A 44 -6.31 28.89 26.42
N TRP A 45 -5.29 28.31 25.79
CA TRP A 45 -4.18 27.70 26.52
C TRP A 45 -3.02 28.69 26.70
N VAL A 46 -2.48 28.78 27.92
CA VAL A 46 -1.44 29.74 28.29
C VAL A 46 -0.28 29.09 29.05
N GLY A 47 0.92 29.66 28.92
CA GLY A 47 2.11 29.20 29.62
C GLY A 47 2.51 27.77 29.27
N ASP A 48 2.89 26.98 30.28
CA ASP A 48 3.42 25.61 30.12
C ASP A 48 2.41 24.65 29.47
N SER A 49 1.11 24.86 29.68
CA SER A 49 0.05 24.05 29.07
C SER A 49 0.03 24.19 27.55
N ARG A 50 0.18 25.41 27.04
CA ARG A 50 0.30 25.69 25.61
C ARG A 50 1.54 25.04 25.03
N ILE A 51 2.70 25.18 25.69
CA ILE A 51 3.97 24.61 25.24
C ILE A 51 3.89 23.08 25.17
N ALA A 52 3.33 22.44 26.19
CA ALA A 52 3.13 21.00 26.22
C ALA A 52 2.24 20.51 25.08
N MET A 53 1.22 21.30 24.73
CA MET A 53 0.27 20.95 23.68
C MET A 53 0.78 21.19 22.28
N GLU A 54 1.52 22.27 22.05
CA GLU A 54 2.29 22.45 20.81
C GLU A 54 3.30 21.30 20.62
N ALA A 55 3.95 20.83 21.71
CA ALA A 55 4.86 19.70 21.64
C ALA A 55 4.15 18.37 21.36
N ALA A 56 2.98 18.15 21.95
CA ALA A 56 2.14 16.98 21.66
C ALA A 56 1.64 16.99 20.21
N LEU A 57 1.18 18.15 19.71
CA LEU A 57 0.74 18.34 18.35
C LEU A 57 1.85 18.07 17.33
N ARG A 58 3.08 18.55 17.59
CA ARG A 58 4.24 18.23 16.74
C ARG A 58 4.49 16.72 16.68
N LYS A 59 4.46 16.03 17.82
CA LYS A 59 4.61 14.56 17.86
C LYS A 59 3.50 13.84 17.10
N MET A 60 2.26 14.32 17.19
CA MET A 60 1.14 13.77 16.43
C MET A 60 1.34 13.96 14.92
N ARG A 61 1.78 15.14 14.49
CA ARG A 61 2.14 15.42 13.09
C ARG A 61 3.24 14.49 12.57
N ASP A 62 4.32 14.32 13.33
CA ASP A 62 5.41 13.43 12.97
C ASP A 62 4.95 11.96 12.85
N SER A 63 4.08 11.54 13.79
CA SER A 63 3.50 10.19 13.80
C SER A 63 2.55 9.97 12.63
N ALA A 64 1.71 10.95 12.32
CA ALA A 64 0.80 10.96 11.18
C ALA A 64 1.58 10.87 9.87
N ALA A 65 2.60 11.72 9.67
CA ALA A 65 3.46 11.72 8.49
C ALA A 65 4.19 10.37 8.31
N THR A 66 4.64 9.76 9.41
CA THR A 66 5.25 8.42 9.37
C THR A 66 4.25 7.36 8.93
N LEU A 67 3.03 7.39 9.47
CA LEU A 67 2.00 6.41 9.14
C LEU A 67 1.53 6.55 7.69
N THR A 68 1.22 7.77 7.26
CA THR A 68 0.76 8.05 5.90
C THR A 68 1.87 7.76 4.89
N GLY A 69 3.12 8.16 5.19
CA GLY A 69 4.28 7.80 4.39
C GLY A 69 4.44 6.29 4.20
N ARG A 70 4.26 5.48 5.25
CA ARG A 70 4.31 4.00 5.15
C ARG A 70 3.17 3.43 4.29
N LEU A 71 1.98 4.00 4.36
CA LEU A 71 0.85 3.59 3.52
C LEU A 71 1.10 3.90 2.05
N ASP A 72 1.66 5.07 1.73
CA ASP A 72 2.04 5.46 0.38
C ASP A 72 3.16 4.57 -0.19
N ASP A 73 4.19 4.30 0.63
CA ASP A 73 5.29 3.40 0.30
C ASP A 73 4.80 1.99 -0.03
N HIS A 74 3.85 1.48 0.76
CA HIS A 74 3.24 0.17 0.54
C HIS A 74 2.38 0.17 -0.73
N SER A 75 1.55 1.19 -0.93
CA SER A 75 0.75 1.36 -2.15
C SER A 75 1.64 1.36 -3.40
N THR A 76 2.76 2.08 -3.36
CA THR A 76 3.72 2.17 -4.46
C THR A 76 4.41 0.83 -4.72
N LYS A 77 4.84 0.10 -3.68
CA LYS A 77 5.42 -1.24 -3.81
C LYS A 77 4.44 -2.23 -4.43
N PHE A 78 3.17 -2.18 -4.03
CA PHE A 78 2.12 -3.02 -4.62
C PHE A 78 1.87 -2.69 -6.09
N HIS A 79 1.82 -1.41 -6.47
CA HIS A 79 1.71 -1.00 -7.87
C HIS A 79 2.95 -1.39 -8.68
N GLY A 80 4.16 -1.26 -8.12
CA GLY A 80 5.41 -1.62 -8.78
C GLY A 80 5.65 -3.12 -8.92
N ALA A 81 5.08 -3.95 -8.04
CA ALA A 81 5.13 -5.41 -8.15
C ALA A 81 4.21 -5.96 -9.25
N PHE A 82 3.14 -5.23 -9.59
CA PHE A 82 2.13 -5.66 -10.55
C PHE A 82 2.68 -6.03 -11.94
N PRO A 83 3.53 -5.22 -12.60
CA PRO A 83 4.11 -5.57 -13.90
C PRO A 83 5.01 -6.81 -13.85
N THR A 84 5.75 -7.01 -12.75
CA THR A 84 6.71 -8.10 -12.58
C THR A 84 6.00 -9.45 -12.51
N TYR A 85 4.90 -9.53 -11.75
CA TYR A 85 4.09 -10.73 -11.71
C TYR A 85 3.37 -10.93 -13.07
N HIS A 86 2.83 -9.88 -13.69
CA HIS A 86 2.06 -10.01 -14.94
C HIS A 86 2.95 -10.45 -16.12
N GLY A 87 4.20 -9.99 -16.14
CA GLY A 87 5.22 -10.45 -17.07
C GLY A 87 5.61 -11.91 -16.84
N GLY A 88 5.90 -12.29 -15.59
CA GLY A 88 6.32 -13.64 -15.23
C GLY A 88 5.27 -14.72 -15.49
N ASP A 89 3.99 -14.40 -15.29
CA ASP A 89 2.88 -15.33 -15.52
C ASP A 89 2.59 -15.52 -17.02
N ARG A 90 2.77 -14.46 -17.82
CA ARG A 90 2.67 -14.53 -19.29
C ARG A 90 3.82 -15.33 -19.91
N GLU A 91 5.04 -15.20 -19.37
CA GLU A 91 6.22 -15.93 -19.83
C GLU A 91 6.15 -17.41 -19.42
N SER A 92 5.75 -17.71 -18.18
CA SER A 92 5.54 -19.07 -17.68
C SER A 92 4.38 -19.80 -18.39
N GLY A 93 3.28 -19.10 -18.67
CA GLY A 93 2.16 -19.64 -19.45
C GLY A 93 2.54 -19.96 -20.90
N GLY A 94 3.39 -19.13 -21.52
CA GLY A 94 3.93 -19.37 -22.86
C GLY A 94 4.85 -20.59 -22.91
N GLU A 95 5.67 -20.80 -21.88
CA GLU A 95 6.60 -21.93 -21.80
C GLU A 95 5.87 -23.27 -21.57
N ILE A 96 4.83 -23.28 -20.73
CA ILE A 96 3.96 -24.46 -20.54
C ILE A 96 3.17 -24.77 -21.83
N GLY A 97 2.64 -23.75 -22.52
CA GLY A 97 1.94 -23.93 -23.81
C GLY A 97 2.85 -24.49 -24.91
N ARG A 98 4.14 -24.13 -24.89
CA ARG A 98 5.14 -24.64 -25.82
C ARG A 98 5.54 -26.10 -25.53
N ILE A 99 5.64 -26.48 -24.26
CA ILE A 99 5.92 -27.87 -23.85
C ILE A 99 4.69 -28.77 -24.12
N GLY A 100 3.47 -28.28 -23.86
CA GLY A 100 2.23 -29.03 -24.12
C GLY A 100 1.92 -29.25 -25.61
N SER A 101 2.42 -28.40 -26.50
CA SER A 101 2.28 -28.54 -27.96
C SER A 101 3.36 -29.40 -28.63
N HIS A 102 4.38 -29.85 -27.88
CA HIS A 102 5.46 -30.72 -28.37
C HIS A 102 5.50 -32.08 -27.67
N GLY A 103 4.40 -32.52 -27.05
CA GLY A 103 4.28 -33.86 -26.48
C GLY A 103 4.54 -34.95 -27.53
N PRO A 104 5.28 -36.03 -27.19
CA PRO A 104 5.71 -37.03 -28.16
C PRO A 104 4.50 -37.69 -28.82
N ARG A 105 4.46 -37.73 -30.15
CA ARG A 105 3.57 -38.61 -30.91
C ARG A 105 3.91 -40.05 -30.52
N LEU A 106 3.08 -40.66 -29.68
CA LEU A 106 3.05 -42.10 -29.50
C LEU A 106 2.52 -42.71 -30.82
N THR A 107 3.45 -43.06 -31.72
CA THR A 107 3.16 -43.96 -32.84
C THR A 107 3.00 -45.37 -32.30
N ASN A 108 1.76 -45.85 -32.24
CA ASN A 108 1.47 -47.26 -32.05
C ASN A 108 1.94 -48.05 -33.29
N LEU A 109 2.91 -48.94 -33.09
CA LEU A 109 3.13 -50.15 -33.88
C LEU A 109 3.20 -51.32 -32.91
#